data_AF-A0AAD8RHS0-F1
#
_entry.id   AF-A0AAD8RHS0-F1
#
_cell.length_a   1.000
_cell.length_b   1.000
_cell.length_c   1.000
_cell.angle_alpha   90.00
_cell.angle_beta   90.00
_cell.angle_gamma   90.00
#
_symmetry.space_group_name_H-M   'P 1'
#
loop_
_entity.id
_entity.type
_entity.pdbx_description
1 polymer ?
#
loop_
_entity_poly.entity_id
_entity_poly.type
_entity_poly.pdbx_seq_one_letter_code
_entity_poly.pdbx_strand_id
1 'polypeptide(L)'
;MVGTFSSSTYMSELKMHPKELLLIDGELQIEDVRGPKGEGSLEDRMEKLEQEVFNYKKIAEREVDIFHKIVSELIDEHEKETAKLWSDILSLHDTTNKLQAQLYDVRIKTVGAAKARRAALRRGPTAPLRLSFAYIFVPKPKLQDSREASRLSKHREKSSPAESAGKFPPEGEIDAIATVIELDIISIIITIITAISTAAPRHRCNN
;
A
#
# COMPACT_ATOMS: atom_id res chain seq x y z
N MET A 1 40.76 -24.14 14.98
CA MET A 1 39.55 -24.17 15.83
C MET A 1 38.36 -24.41 14.93
N VAL A 2 37.81 -25.61 14.96
CA VAL A 2 36.60 -25.98 14.19
C VAL A 2 35.42 -25.64 15.09
N GLY A 3 34.68 -24.59 14.73
CA GLY A 3 33.47 -24.21 15.46
C GLY A 3 32.39 -25.25 15.24
N THR A 4 32.01 -25.98 16.30
CA THR A 4 30.82 -26.82 16.29
C THR A 4 29.60 -25.91 16.24
N PHE A 5 28.91 -25.89 15.10
CA PHE A 5 27.60 -25.26 14.99
C PHE A 5 26.70 -25.87 16.06
N SER A 6 26.32 -25.05 17.04
CA SER A 6 25.34 -25.39 18.06
C SER A 6 24.05 -25.75 17.34
N SER A 7 23.78 -27.06 17.28
CA SER A 7 22.52 -27.63 16.82
C SER A 7 21.39 -26.86 17.49
N SER A 8 20.67 -26.05 16.71
CA SER A 8 19.58 -25.19 17.16
C SER A 8 18.65 -25.92 18.12
N THR A 9 18.18 -25.25 19.18
CA THR A 9 17.18 -25.72 20.17
C THR A 9 15.99 -26.45 19.53
N TYR A 10 15.62 -26.08 18.31
CA TYR A 10 14.59 -26.72 17.51
C TYR A 10 14.83 -28.22 17.26
N MET A 11 16.08 -28.64 17.02
CA MET A 11 16.41 -30.05 16.75
C MET A 11 16.35 -30.92 18.01
N SER A 12 16.56 -30.34 19.20
CA SER A 12 16.35 -31.06 20.46
C SER A 12 14.87 -31.27 20.76
N GLU A 13 14.00 -30.33 20.36
CA GLU A 13 12.55 -30.45 20.53
C GLU A 13 11.95 -31.53 19.61
N LEU A 14 12.45 -31.65 18.38
CA LEU A 14 12.01 -32.70 17.43
C LEU A 14 12.42 -34.12 17.84
N LYS A 15 13.37 -34.29 18.76
CA LYS A 15 13.77 -35.61 19.30
C LYS A 15 12.88 -36.08 20.46
N MET A 16 12.02 -35.21 20.97
CA MET A 16 11.07 -35.60 22.01
C MET A 16 9.94 -36.39 21.37
N HIS A 17 9.70 -37.61 21.88
CA HIS A 17 8.52 -38.36 21.46
C HIS A 17 7.25 -37.57 21.80
N PRO A 18 6.26 -37.51 20.88
CA PRO A 18 4.97 -36.90 21.18
C PRO A 18 4.38 -37.56 22.42
N LYS A 19 3.84 -36.76 23.34
CA LYS A 19 3.19 -37.22 24.58
C LYS A 19 1.71 -36.86 24.57
N GLU A 20 0.89 -37.82 24.94
CA GLU A 20 -0.55 -37.65 25.14
C GLU A 20 -0.83 -37.35 26.62
N LEU A 21 -1.74 -36.40 26.85
CA LEU A 21 -2.22 -36.06 28.18
C LEU A 21 -3.58 -36.75 28.39
N LEU A 22 -3.63 -37.69 29.33
CA LEU A 22 -4.83 -38.42 29.70
C LEU A 22 -5.28 -37.99 31.09
N LEU A 23 -6.55 -37.68 31.26
CA LEU A 23 -7.13 -37.37 32.56
C LEU A 23 -7.89 -38.61 33.04
N ILE A 24 -7.33 -39.34 34.01
CA ILE A 24 -7.89 -40.58 34.55
C ILE A 24 -8.10 -40.37 36.05
N ASP A 25 -9.34 -40.56 36.53
CA ASP A 25 -9.72 -40.40 37.94
C ASP A 25 -9.35 -39.03 38.56
N GLY A 26 -9.30 -37.98 37.73
CA GLY A 26 -8.95 -36.62 38.17
C GLY A 26 -7.45 -36.33 38.24
N GLU A 27 -6.59 -37.31 37.93
CA GLU A 27 -5.15 -37.13 37.79
C GLU A 27 -4.74 -37.01 36.32
N LEU A 28 -3.84 -36.07 36.02
CA LEU A 28 -3.29 -35.86 34.68
C LEU A 28 -2.08 -36.79 34.49
N GLN A 29 -2.25 -37.81 33.65
CA GLN A 29 -1.20 -38.74 33.26
C GLN A 29 -0.61 -38.33 31.91
N ILE A 30 0.71 -38.43 31.79
CA ILE A 30 1.44 -38.13 30.55
C ILE A 30 2.01 -39.45 30.04
N GLU A 31 1.48 -39.95 28.93
CA GLU A 31 2.00 -41.16 28.27
C GLU A 31 2.66 -40.78 26.94
N ASP A 32 3.70 -41.52 26.55
CA ASP A 32 4.22 -41.40 25.19
C ASP A 32 3.14 -41.89 24.22
N VAL A 33 2.89 -41.10 23.16
CA VAL A 33 1.91 -41.45 22.14
C VAL A 33 2.30 -42.80 21.55
N ARG A 34 1.44 -43.80 21.81
CA ARG A 34 1.59 -45.08 21.14
C ARG A 34 1.31 -44.86 19.66
N GLY A 35 2.33 -45.11 18.83
CA GLY A 35 2.18 -45.05 17.39
C GLY A 35 0.94 -45.83 16.93
N PRO A 36 0.25 -45.36 15.87
CA PRO A 36 -1.10 -45.80 15.53
C PRO A 36 -1.19 -47.32 15.51
N LYS A 37 -1.93 -47.92 16.45
CA LYS A 37 -2.20 -49.36 16.52
C LYS A 37 -3.18 -49.75 15.39
N GLY A 38 -2.74 -49.64 14.15
CA GLY A 38 -3.45 -50.22 13.03
C GLY A 38 -3.31 -51.73 13.05
N GLU A 39 -4.40 -52.46 12.84
CA GLU A 39 -4.33 -53.86 12.43
C GLU A 39 -3.67 -53.93 11.04
N GLY A 40 -2.67 -54.82 10.87
CA GLY A 40 -1.91 -54.95 9.63
C GLY A 40 -0.40 -55.10 9.86
N SER A 41 0.34 -55.40 8.79
CA SER A 41 1.81 -55.43 8.87
C SER A 41 2.37 -54.01 9.05
N LEU A 42 3.65 -53.89 9.40
CA LEU A 42 4.31 -52.60 9.51
C LEU A 42 4.28 -51.85 8.16
N GLU A 43 4.44 -52.59 7.07
CA GLU A 43 4.41 -52.09 5.69
C GLU A 43 3.04 -51.49 5.35
N ASP A 44 1.93 -52.20 5.64
CA ASP A 44 0.57 -51.69 5.39
C ASP A 44 0.30 -50.38 6.15
N ARG A 45 0.83 -50.28 7.38
CA ARG A 45 0.71 -49.09 8.22
C ARG A 45 1.53 -47.93 7.67
N MET A 46 2.72 -48.19 7.15
CA MET A 46 3.56 -47.18 6.50
C MET A 46 2.91 -46.67 5.20
N GLU A 47 2.40 -47.56 4.36
CA GLU A 47 1.74 -47.18 3.10
C GLU A 47 0.52 -46.28 3.36
N LYS A 48 -0.30 -46.62 4.36
CA LYS A 48 -1.45 -45.78 4.75
C LYS A 48 -1.01 -44.39 5.24
N LEU A 49 0.06 -44.32 6.03
CA LEU A 49 0.60 -43.05 6.52
C LEU A 49 1.14 -42.19 5.38
N GLU A 50 1.90 -42.78 4.45
CA GLU A 50 2.42 -42.09 3.27
C GLU A 50 1.28 -41.52 2.42
N GLN A 51 0.22 -42.30 2.21
CA GLN A 51 -0.96 -41.86 1.47
C GLN A 51 -1.67 -40.69 2.15
N GLU A 52 -1.78 -40.72 3.49
CA GLU A 52 -2.39 -39.65 4.26
C GLU A 52 -1.55 -38.36 4.23
N VAL A 53 -0.23 -38.47 4.41
CA VAL A 53 0.72 -37.34 4.28
C VAL A 53 0.64 -36.74 2.87
N PHE A 54 0.57 -37.57 1.84
CA PHE A 54 0.43 -37.11 0.46
C PHE A 54 -0.90 -36.36 0.23
N ASN A 55 -1.99 -36.83 0.85
CA ASN A 55 -3.27 -36.14 0.79
C ASN A 55 -3.24 -34.78 1.50
N TYR A 56 -2.67 -34.71 2.72
CA TYR A 56 -2.52 -33.43 3.41
C TYR A 56 -1.65 -32.46 2.63
N LYS A 57 -0.56 -32.95 2.01
CA LYS A 57 0.28 -32.12 1.14
C LYS A 57 -0.52 -31.54 -0.03
N LYS A 58 -1.31 -32.37 -0.72
CA LYS A 58 -2.17 -31.88 -1.82
C LYS A 58 -3.22 -30.88 -1.37
N ILE A 59 -3.79 -31.04 -0.18
CA ILE A 59 -4.76 -30.09 0.38
C ILE A 59 -4.06 -28.76 0.68
N ALA A 60 -2.90 -28.80 1.35
CA ALA A 60 -2.13 -27.61 1.67
C ALA A 60 -1.69 -26.85 0.40
N GLU A 61 -1.24 -27.56 -0.64
CA GLU A 61 -0.89 -26.94 -1.93
C GLU A 61 -2.10 -26.22 -2.56
N ARG A 62 -3.28 -26.86 -2.57
CA ARG A 62 -4.51 -26.25 -3.09
C ARG A 62 -4.96 -25.04 -2.28
N GLU A 63 -4.83 -25.09 -0.96
CA GLU A 63 -5.16 -23.95 -0.09
C GLU A 63 -4.25 -22.76 -0.41
N VAL A 64 -2.94 -22.98 -0.53
CA VAL A 64 -1.98 -21.94 -0.91
C VAL A 64 -2.32 -21.34 -2.27
N ASP A 65 -2.69 -22.16 -3.26
CA ASP A 65 -3.08 -21.68 -4.59
C ASP A 65 -4.34 -20.80 -4.55
N ILE A 66 -5.35 -21.19 -3.77
CA ILE A 66 -6.57 -20.40 -3.58
C ILE A 66 -6.25 -19.08 -2.90
N PHE A 67 -5.44 -19.11 -1.83
CA PHE A 67 -5.00 -17.89 -1.15
C PHE A 67 -4.25 -16.95 -2.08
N HIS A 68 -3.30 -17.48 -2.86
CA HIS A 68 -2.54 -16.68 -3.81
C HIS A 68 -3.44 -16.01 -4.86
N LYS A 69 -4.46 -16.74 -5.34
CA LYS A 69 -5.46 -16.20 -6.26
C LYS A 69 -6.28 -15.07 -5.64
N ILE A 70 -6.80 -15.26 -4.42
CA ILE A 70 -7.60 -14.24 -3.73
C ILE A 70 -6.76 -12.98 -3.48
N VAL A 71 -5.52 -13.14 -3.02
CA VAL A 71 -4.61 -12.00 -2.78
C VAL A 71 -4.32 -11.25 -4.07
N SER A 72 -4.10 -11.97 -5.18
CA SER A 72 -3.84 -11.34 -6.48
C SER A 72 -5.06 -10.55 -6.99
N GLU A 73 -6.26 -11.13 -6.91
CA GLU A 73 -7.51 -10.44 -7.28
C GLU A 73 -7.73 -9.17 -6.44
N LEU A 74 -7.42 -9.22 -5.13
CA LEU A 74 -7.52 -8.06 -4.24
C LEU A 74 -6.51 -6.97 -4.60
N ILE A 75 -5.26 -7.33 -4.93
CA ILE A 75 -4.23 -6.39 -5.37
C ILE A 75 -4.68 -5.69 -6.66
N ASP A 76 -5.16 -6.45 -7.65
CA ASP A 76 -5.62 -5.90 -8.93
C ASP A 76 -6.78 -4.92 -8.76
N GLU A 77 -7.74 -5.24 -7.89
CA GLU A 77 -8.87 -4.35 -7.58
C GLU A 77 -8.39 -3.06 -6.89
N HIS A 78 -7.51 -3.19 -5.90
CA HIS A 78 -6.95 -2.05 -5.18
C HIS A 78 -6.11 -1.13 -6.08
N GLU A 79 -5.30 -1.69 -6.99
CA GLU A 79 -4.54 -0.91 -7.97
C GLU A 79 -5.46 -0.10 -8.88
N LYS A 80 -6.56 -0.71 -9.34
CA LYS A 80 -7.56 -0.05 -10.19
C LYS A 80 -8.26 1.09 -9.45
N GLU A 81 -8.68 0.89 -8.20
CA GLU A 81 -9.28 1.94 -7.38
C GLU A 81 -8.31 3.08 -7.10
N THR A 82 -7.05 2.74 -6.78
CA THR A 82 -5.99 3.71 -6.55
C THR A 82 -5.73 4.56 -7.80
N ALA A 83 -5.66 3.93 -8.98
CA ALA A 83 -5.49 4.64 -10.25
C ALA A 83 -6.65 5.61 -10.54
N LYS A 84 -7.89 5.20 -10.25
CA LYS A 84 -9.08 6.05 -10.38
C LYS A 84 -9.01 7.25 -9.44
N LEU A 85 -8.68 7.02 -8.17
CA LEU A 85 -8.55 8.09 -7.16
C LEU A 85 -7.47 9.10 -7.56
N TRP A 86 -6.32 8.65 -8.06
CA TRP A 86 -5.27 9.53 -8.56
C TRP A 86 -5.74 10.38 -9.74
N SER A 87 -6.48 9.79 -10.68
CA SER A 87 -7.07 10.53 -11.80
C SER A 87 -8.03 11.63 -11.31
N ASP A 88 -8.87 11.32 -10.33
CA ASP A 88 -9.82 12.27 -9.75
C ASP A 88 -9.11 13.43 -9.02
N ILE A 89 -8.04 13.12 -8.25
CA ILE A 89 -7.20 14.12 -7.58
C ILE A 89 -6.53 15.05 -8.60
N LEU A 90 -5.97 14.50 -9.68
CA LEU A 90 -5.34 15.30 -10.73
C LEU A 90 -6.35 16.22 -11.43
N SER A 91 -7.54 15.71 -11.74
CA SER A 91 -8.64 16.51 -12.28
C SER A 91 -9.04 17.65 -11.34
N LEU A 92 -9.16 17.37 -10.04
CA LEU A 92 -9.48 18.39 -9.04
C LEU A 92 -8.38 19.46 -8.95
N HIS A 93 -7.12 19.05 -9.00
CA HIS A 93 -5.98 19.95 -9.01
C HIS A 93 -5.99 20.88 -10.23
N ASP A 94 -6.27 20.35 -11.42
CA ASP A 94 -6.38 21.15 -12.65
C ASP A 94 -7.52 22.17 -12.60
N THR A 95 -8.69 21.77 -12.09
CA THR A 95 -9.82 22.69 -11.90
C THR A 95 -9.49 23.79 -10.89
N THR A 96 -8.80 23.45 -9.81
CA THR A 96 -8.33 24.41 -8.79
C THR A 96 -7.38 25.43 -9.40
N ASN A 97 -6.39 24.97 -10.18
CA ASN A 97 -5.44 25.85 -10.86
C ASN A 97 -6.14 26.80 -11.85
N LYS A 98 -7.13 26.30 -12.59
CA LYS A 98 -7.95 27.11 -13.49
C LYS A 98 -8.72 28.20 -12.74
N LEU A 99 -9.35 27.85 -11.62
CA LEU A 99 -10.08 28.81 -10.78
C LEU A 99 -9.14 29.85 -10.15
N GLN A 100 -7.97 29.44 -9.68
CA GLN A 100 -6.95 30.36 -9.17
C GLN A 100 -6.52 31.36 -10.26
N ALA A 101 -6.25 30.90 -11.48
CA ALA A 101 -5.91 31.78 -12.59
C ALA A 101 -7.01 32.81 -12.87
N GLN A 102 -8.28 32.38 -12.91
CA GLN A 102 -9.42 33.28 -13.08
C GLN A 102 -9.54 34.31 -11.95
N LEU A 103 -9.28 33.90 -10.70
CA LEU A 103 -9.31 34.80 -9.54
C LEU A 103 -8.21 35.87 -9.64
N TYR A 104 -7.00 35.49 -10.06
CA TYR A 104 -5.92 36.44 -10.30
C TYR A 104 -6.27 37.44 -11.40
N ASP A 105 -6.87 36.99 -12.51
CA ASP A 105 -7.30 37.89 -13.59
C ASP A 105 -8.34 38.91 -13.12
N VAL A 106 -9.33 38.48 -12.33
CA VAL A 106 -10.34 39.37 -11.74
C VAL A 106 -9.67 40.37 -10.79
N ARG A 107 -8.74 39.91 -9.93
CA ARG A 107 -8.01 40.77 -9.00
C ARG A 107 -7.18 41.83 -9.71
N ILE A 108 -6.50 41.47 -10.80
CA ILE A 108 -5.71 42.42 -11.60
C ILE A 108 -6.63 43.50 -12.20
N LYS A 109 -7.79 43.10 -12.76
CA LYS A 109 -8.76 44.04 -13.33
C LYS A 109 -9.33 45.00 -12.29
N THR A 110 -9.72 44.51 -11.12
CA THR A 110 -10.32 45.35 -10.06
C THR A 110 -9.32 46.34 -9.47
N VAL A 111 -8.09 45.92 -9.19
CA VAL A 111 -7.02 46.79 -8.71
C VAL A 111 -6.67 47.84 -9.77
N GLY A 112 -6.56 47.43 -11.04
CA GLY A 112 -6.33 48.35 -12.16
C GLY A 112 -7.41 49.42 -12.28
N ALA A 113 -8.68 49.02 -12.22
CA ALA A 113 -9.82 49.93 -12.27
C ALA A 113 -9.84 50.90 -11.07
N ALA A 114 -9.56 50.42 -9.86
CA ALA A 114 -9.47 51.27 -8.67
C ALA A 114 -8.34 52.30 -8.78
N LYS A 115 -7.18 51.89 -9.31
CA LYS A 115 -6.05 52.79 -9.57
C LYS A 115 -6.39 53.85 -10.61
N ALA A 116 -7.06 53.48 -11.70
CA ALA A 116 -7.51 54.42 -12.73
C ALA A 116 -8.50 55.44 -12.16
N ARG A 117 -9.48 54.99 -11.36
CA ARG A 117 -10.44 55.88 -10.67
C ARG A 117 -9.74 56.87 -9.73
N ARG A 118 -8.77 56.42 -8.94
CA ARG A 118 -7.96 57.31 -8.07
C ARG A 118 -7.15 58.32 -8.88
N ALA A 119 -6.58 57.91 -10.01
CA ALA A 119 -5.82 58.80 -10.89
C ALA A 119 -6.73 59.87 -11.53
N ALA A 120 -7.95 59.51 -11.93
CA ALA A 120 -8.93 60.46 -12.45
C ALA A 120 -9.37 61.48 -11.39
N LEU A 121 -9.64 61.04 -10.15
CA LEU A 121 -10.04 61.93 -9.06
C LEU A 121 -8.96 62.96 -8.71
N ARG A 122 -7.68 62.59 -8.81
CA ARG A 122 -6.55 63.51 -8.59
C ARG A 122 -6.37 64.57 -9.67
N ARG A 123 -6.95 64.42 -10.87
CA ARG A 123 -6.78 65.37 -11.98
C ARG A 123 -7.77 66.55 -11.96
N GLY A 124 -8.78 66.52 -11.09
CA GLY A 124 -9.80 67.58 -11.00
C GLY A 124 -10.73 67.66 -12.23
N PRO A 125 -11.89 68.33 -12.12
CA PRO A 125 -12.93 68.32 -13.15
C PRO A 125 -12.66 69.16 -14.43
N THR A 126 -11.48 69.77 -14.61
CA THR A 126 -11.27 70.82 -15.63
C THR A 126 -10.08 70.64 -16.58
N ALA A 127 -9.49 69.45 -16.71
CA ALA A 127 -8.44 69.22 -17.71
C ALA A 127 -8.95 68.39 -18.92
N PRO A 128 -8.78 68.86 -20.17
CA PRO A 128 -9.18 68.11 -21.36
C PRO A 128 -8.44 66.76 -21.43
N LEU A 129 -9.18 65.70 -21.74
CA LEU A 129 -8.67 64.33 -21.87
C LEU A 129 -7.67 64.22 -23.04
N ARG A 130 -6.40 64.54 -22.81
CA ARG A 130 -5.33 63.94 -23.61
C ARG A 130 -5.21 62.49 -23.18
N LEU A 131 -5.80 61.58 -23.96
CA LEU A 131 -5.53 60.14 -23.90
C LEU A 131 -4.05 59.91 -24.28
N SER A 132 -3.14 60.11 -23.33
CA SER A 132 -1.83 59.48 -23.39
C SER A 132 -2.03 58.02 -22.97
N PHE A 133 -2.18 57.14 -23.95
CA PHE A 133 -2.24 55.68 -23.81
C PHE A 133 -0.86 55.18 -23.33
N ALA A 134 -0.50 55.49 -22.09
CA ALA A 134 0.66 54.88 -21.46
C ALA A 134 0.25 53.45 -21.06
N TYR A 135 0.47 52.51 -21.97
CA TYR A 135 0.48 51.09 -21.65
C TYR A 135 1.51 50.88 -20.53
N ILE A 136 1.06 50.81 -19.28
CA ILE A 136 1.90 50.30 -18.21
C ILE A 136 2.01 48.81 -18.50
N PHE A 137 3.12 48.43 -19.12
CA PHE A 137 3.55 47.05 -19.30
C PHE A 137 3.68 46.43 -17.91
N VAL A 138 2.61 45.79 -17.43
CA VAL A 138 2.67 44.90 -16.28
C VAL A 138 3.35 43.64 -16.81
N PRO A 139 4.56 43.28 -16.32
CA PRO A 139 5.24 42.10 -16.80
C PRO A 139 4.32 40.91 -16.56
N LYS A 140 4.01 40.16 -17.63
CA LYS A 140 3.33 38.88 -17.48
C LYS A 140 4.13 38.04 -16.47
N PRO A 141 3.51 37.44 -15.45
CA PRO A 141 4.19 36.39 -14.70
C PRO A 141 4.61 35.34 -15.73
N LYS A 142 5.89 34.94 -15.68
CA LYS A 142 6.41 33.92 -16.59
C LYS A 142 5.54 32.68 -16.37
N LEU A 143 4.70 32.38 -17.36
CA LEU A 143 4.13 31.06 -17.52
C LEU A 143 5.36 30.17 -17.71
N GLN A 144 5.73 29.41 -16.68
CA GLN A 144 6.74 28.37 -16.85
C GLN A 144 6.25 27.47 -17.97
N ASP A 145 7.02 27.44 -19.06
CA ASP A 145 6.69 26.70 -20.26
C ASP A 145 6.42 25.24 -19.91
N SER A 146 5.17 24.80 -20.06
CA SER A 146 4.77 23.39 -20.06
C SER A 146 5.44 22.58 -21.19
N ARG A 147 6.28 23.23 -22.01
CA ARG A 147 7.08 22.64 -23.08
C ARG A 147 8.38 21.98 -22.58
N GLU A 148 8.82 22.25 -21.35
CA GLU A 148 9.93 21.49 -20.72
C GLU A 148 9.47 20.14 -20.15
N ALA A 149 8.22 20.02 -19.69
CA ALA A 149 7.65 18.75 -19.23
C ALA A 149 7.49 17.72 -20.38
N SER A 150 7.26 18.18 -21.62
CA SER A 150 7.15 17.32 -22.81
C SER A 150 8.50 16.95 -23.45
N ARG A 151 9.61 17.63 -23.13
CA ARG A 151 10.94 17.28 -23.65
C ARG A 151 11.63 16.20 -22.82
N LEU A 152 11.26 16.05 -21.55
CA LEU A 152 11.73 14.96 -20.70
C LEU A 152 11.01 13.62 -20.94
N SER A 153 9.83 13.61 -21.57
CA SER A 153 9.11 12.37 -21.88
C SER A 153 9.45 11.76 -23.25
N LYS A 154 10.11 12.50 -24.16
CA LYS A 154 10.44 12.02 -25.52
C LYS A 154 11.86 11.45 -25.70
N HIS A 155 12.70 11.52 -24.67
CA HIS A 155 14.05 10.92 -24.71
C HIS A 155 14.16 9.56 -24.00
N ARG A 156 13.05 8.98 -23.52
CA ARG A 156 13.03 7.68 -22.82
C ARG A 156 12.47 6.52 -23.66
N GLU A 157 12.65 6.59 -24.98
CA GLU A 157 12.48 5.46 -25.89
C GLU A 157 13.71 5.36 -26.78
N LYS A 158 14.81 4.82 -26.23
CA LYS A 158 15.93 4.13 -26.92
C LYS A 158 17.11 3.98 -25.96
N SER A 159 16.95 3.16 -24.94
CA SER A 159 18.09 2.46 -24.32
C SER A 159 17.57 1.29 -23.49
N SER A 160 17.82 0.10 -24.00
CA SER A 160 17.87 -1.13 -23.21
C SER A 160 19.17 -1.15 -22.37
N PRO A 161 19.33 -2.10 -21.43
CA PRO A 161 19.35 -1.86 -20.00
C PRO A 161 20.78 -1.76 -19.45
N ALA A 162 21.07 -0.72 -18.68
CA ALA A 162 22.20 -0.71 -17.77
C ALA A 162 21.87 0.15 -16.55
N GLU A 163 22.12 -0.45 -15.39
CA GLU A 163 22.10 0.09 -14.04
C GLU A 163 22.32 1.61 -13.95
N SER A 164 21.37 2.33 -13.34
CA SER A 164 21.70 3.59 -12.67
C SER A 164 20.66 3.94 -11.61
N ALA A 165 21.14 4.02 -10.37
CA ALA A 165 20.41 4.44 -9.17
C ALA A 165 19.68 5.77 -9.37
N GLY A 166 18.35 5.72 -9.19
CA GLY A 166 17.48 6.89 -9.16
C GLY A 166 17.66 7.66 -7.85
N LYS A 167 18.01 8.94 -7.97
CA LYS A 167 18.12 9.88 -6.86
C LYS A 167 16.70 10.27 -6.42
N PHE A 168 16.30 9.79 -5.24
CA PHE A 168 15.01 10.05 -4.61
C PHE A 168 14.88 11.52 -4.13
N PRO A 169 13.65 12.00 -3.90
CA PRO A 169 13.39 13.29 -3.25
C PRO A 169 13.96 13.29 -1.82
N PRO A 170 14.18 14.46 -1.19
CA PRO A 170 14.72 14.54 0.16
C PRO A 170 13.88 13.72 1.15
N GLU A 171 14.55 12.78 1.83
CA GLU A 171 14.04 11.67 2.65
C GLU A 171 13.25 12.07 3.92
N GLY A 172 12.80 13.32 4.04
CA GLY A 172 12.24 13.84 5.30
C GLY A 172 10.71 13.77 5.45
N GLU A 173 9.96 13.89 4.35
CA GLU A 173 8.48 14.04 4.41
C GLU A 173 7.71 12.85 3.84
N ILE A 174 8.38 11.95 3.10
CA ILE A 174 7.73 10.76 2.51
C ILE A 174 7.67 9.62 3.55
N ASP A 175 8.64 9.53 4.46
CA ASP A 175 8.68 8.52 5.52
C ASP A 175 7.51 8.64 6.50
N ALA A 176 7.06 9.87 6.80
CA ALA A 176 5.92 10.08 7.70
C ALA A 176 4.59 9.62 7.08
N ILE A 177 4.43 9.70 5.76
CA ILE A 177 3.20 9.26 5.07
C ILE A 177 3.26 7.75 4.80
N ALA A 178 4.43 7.20 4.47
CA ALA A 178 4.63 5.77 4.30
C ALA A 178 4.37 5.00 5.60
N THR A 179 4.88 5.49 6.74
CA THR A 179 4.65 4.86 8.05
C THR A 179 3.18 4.87 8.50
N VAL A 180 2.42 5.92 8.17
CA VAL A 180 0.98 5.98 8.50
C VAL A 180 0.18 4.96 7.68
N ILE A 181 0.50 4.77 6.39
CA ILE A 181 -0.16 3.78 5.53
C ILE A 181 0.20 2.34 5.95
N GLU A 182 1.47 2.09 6.30
CA GLU A 182 1.90 0.77 6.75
C GLU A 182 1.21 0.35 8.07
N LEU A 183 1.01 1.30 9.00
CA LEU A 183 0.33 1.03 10.26
C LEU A 183 -1.18 0.71 10.09
N ASP A 184 -1.87 1.38 9.16
CA ASP A 184 -3.27 1.09 8.87
C ASP A 184 -3.46 -0.31 8.25
N ILE A 185 -2.56 -0.72 7.34
CA ILE A 185 -2.61 -2.05 6.74
C ILE A 185 -2.41 -3.15 7.79
N ILE A 186 -1.42 -2.99 8.69
CA ILE A 186 -1.18 -3.94 9.78
C ILE A 186 -2.39 -4.02 10.72
N SER A 187 -3.00 -2.89 11.07
CA SER A 187 -4.20 -2.82 11.91
C SER A 187 -5.39 -3.56 11.28
N ILE A 188 -5.60 -3.40 9.98
CA ILE A 188 -6.67 -4.09 9.23
C ILE A 188 -6.42 -5.61 9.24
N ILE A 189 -5.20 -6.06 8.97
CA ILE A 189 -4.85 -7.50 8.96
C ILE A 189 -5.09 -8.14 10.33
N ILE A 190 -4.65 -7.49 11.42
CA ILE A 190 -4.87 -7.98 12.79
C ILE A 190 -6.36 -8.09 13.10
N THR A 191 -7.15 -7.11 12.65
CA THR A 191 -8.61 -7.10 12.86
C THR A 191 -9.28 -8.27 12.14
N ILE A 192 -8.89 -8.56 10.90
CA ILE A 192 -9.42 -9.67 10.11
C ILE A 192 -9.07 -11.01 10.77
N ILE A 193 -7.80 -11.22 11.16
CA ILE A 193 -7.36 -12.46 11.83
C ILE A 193 -8.13 -12.69 13.14
N THR A 194 -8.35 -11.62 13.91
CA THR A 194 -9.11 -11.68 15.17
C THR A 194 -10.58 -12.02 14.92
N ALA A 195 -11.21 -11.44 13.90
CA ALA A 195 -12.59 -11.73 13.53
C ALA A 195 -12.76 -13.19 13.08
N ILE A 196 -11.84 -13.73 12.29
CA ILE A 196 -11.84 -15.14 11.85
C ILE A 196 -11.65 -16.07 13.05
N SER A 197 -10.72 -15.75 13.95
CA SER A 197 -10.42 -16.56 15.13
C SER A 197 -11.57 -16.59 16.14
N THR A 198 -12.33 -15.50 16.24
CA THR A 198 -13.51 -15.40 17.15
C THR A 198 -14.78 -15.98 16.54
N ALA A 199 -14.89 -16.02 15.20
CA ALA A 199 -16.00 -16.64 14.50
C ALA A 199 -15.89 -18.17 14.40
N ALA A 200 -14.74 -18.77 14.73
CA ALA A 200 -14.56 -20.22 14.72
C ALA A 200 -15.60 -20.87 15.66
N PRO A 201 -16.52 -21.70 15.12
CA PRO A 201 -17.58 -22.29 15.92
C PRO A 201 -16.93 -23.21 16.95
N ARG A 202 -17.13 -22.90 18.23
CA ARG A 202 -16.88 -23.84 19.31
C ARG A 202 -17.82 -25.01 19.08
N HIS A 203 -17.33 -26.04 18.39
CA HIS A 203 -17.99 -27.33 18.30
C HIS A 203 -18.15 -27.83 19.74
N ARG A 204 -19.33 -27.61 20.33
CA ARG A 204 -19.75 -28.30 21.53
C ARG A 204 -19.87 -29.76 21.14
N CYS A 205 -18.85 -30.55 21.46
CA CYS A 205 -19.05 -31.97 21.65
C CYS A 205 -19.98 -32.12 22.86
N ASN A 206 -21.26 -32.37 22.59
CA ASN A 206 -22.16 -32.91 23.60
C ASN A 206 -21.76 -34.37 23.81
N ASN A 207 -21.16 -34.66 24.97
CA ASN A 207 -21.12 -35.99 25.56
C ASN A 207 -22.35 -36.18 26.45
#